data_AF-A0AAU3FX74-F1
#
_entry.id   AF-A0AAU3FX74-F1
#
_cell.length_a   1.000
_cell.length_b   1.000
_cell.length_c   1.000
_cell.angle_alpha   90.00
_cell.angle_beta   90.00
_cell.angle_gamma   90.00
#
_symmetry.space_group_name_H-M   'P 1'
#
loop_
_entity.id
_entity.type
_entity.pdbx_description
1 polymer ?
#
loop_
_entity_poly.entity_id
_entity_poly.type
_entity_poly.pdbx_seq_one_letter_code
_entity_poly.pdbx_strand_id
1 'polypeptide(L)'
;MIKKSPSIRGSEKTKIQDKQHSNGIYDSTNDRPVLDNEEIQRIRDEIETELATKVKKRVRADFNAQERARLASEVRRDMEREYRTEIETLKSELSAKLLNRAHLLAEFTEEATRLLEEHGIGDSLSPQQVSTVIRQAVLHALHTRKTHLSQLVEFNRFYRGGMGRTKIREHLAEWFTQAGLRRIDKLEDMRYFTVEEDSSDNDSLHIVQPAYVDALTDQVIQPGRVRFVANNSSEKGRNKPRGSDSQERLASNQE
;
A
#
# COMPACT_ATOMS: atom_id res chain seq x y z
N MET A 1 15.66 27.33 -11.06
CA MET A 1 14.59 27.94 -10.23
C MET A 1 14.09 26.80 -9.34
N ILE A 2 14.17 26.76 -8.01
CA ILE A 2 13.92 27.76 -6.96
C ILE A 2 14.79 27.39 -5.74
N LYS A 3 15.42 28.40 -5.14
CA LYS A 3 16.11 28.36 -3.85
C LYS A 3 15.09 28.17 -2.73
N LYS A 4 15.37 27.36 -1.71
CA LYS A 4 14.81 27.53 -0.36
C LYS A 4 15.76 27.01 0.72
N SER A 5 16.26 27.94 1.52
CA SER A 5 16.93 27.75 2.81
C SER A 5 15.92 27.39 3.91
N PRO A 6 16.40 26.85 5.04
CA PRO A 6 16.17 27.50 6.35
C PRO A 6 17.45 27.47 7.21
N SER A 7 17.93 28.52 7.90
CA SER A 7 17.36 29.45 8.88
C SER A 7 16.93 28.81 10.20
N ILE A 8 17.88 28.51 11.10
CA ILE A 8 17.74 28.49 12.58
C ILE A 8 19.17 28.73 13.14
N ARG A 9 19.58 29.91 13.62
CA ARG A 9 19.26 30.62 14.87
C ARG A 9 19.62 29.81 16.14
N GLY A 10 20.88 29.89 16.55
CA GLY A 10 21.37 29.44 17.84
C GLY A 10 22.42 30.43 18.34
N SER A 11 21.98 31.31 19.23
CA SER A 11 22.78 32.33 19.91
C SER A 11 23.57 31.71 21.07
N GLU A 12 24.90 31.74 21.01
CA GLU A 12 25.74 31.57 22.19
C GLU A 12 26.42 32.90 22.53
N LYS A 13 26.09 33.37 23.73
CA LYS A 13 26.57 34.61 24.33
C LYS A 13 27.93 34.36 25.00
N THR A 14 28.80 35.36 24.85
CA THR A 14 29.74 35.91 25.84
C THR A 14 30.83 35.02 26.44
N LYS A 15 32.09 35.38 26.14
CA LYS A 15 33.01 35.93 27.16
C LYS A 15 34.13 36.72 26.46
N ILE A 16 33.95 38.04 26.35
CA ILE A 16 35.05 38.95 26.03
C ILE A 16 35.79 39.13 27.36
N GLN A 17 36.97 38.54 27.48
CA GLN A 17 37.90 38.82 28.56
C GLN A 17 38.75 40.03 28.15
N ASP A 18 38.76 41.03 29.03
CA ASP A 18 39.71 42.14 29.03
C ASP A 18 41.14 41.62 28.80
N LYS A 19 41.79 42.11 27.75
CA LYS A 19 43.25 42.06 27.62
C LYS A 19 43.78 43.48 27.48
N GLN A 20 44.73 43.74 28.36
CA GLN A 20 45.31 45.02 28.68
C GLN A 20 46.09 45.61 27.50
N HIS A 21 46.20 46.94 27.53
CA HIS A 21 47.01 47.76 26.64
C HIS A 21 48.45 47.23 26.50
N SER A 22 48.83 46.79 25.30
CA SER A 22 50.22 46.73 24.88
C SER A 22 50.54 47.99 24.06
N ASN A 23 51.59 48.69 24.45
CA ASN A 23 52.10 49.87 23.76
C ASN A 23 52.73 49.46 22.43
N GLY A 24 51.98 49.60 21.33
CA GLY A 24 52.48 49.45 19.97
C GLY A 24 53.21 50.71 19.50
N ILE A 25 54.44 50.54 19.01
CA ILE A 25 55.20 51.56 18.28
C ILE A 25 54.54 51.73 16.90
N TYR A 26 53.99 52.92 16.62
CA TYR A 26 53.37 53.25 15.34
C TYR A 26 54.41 53.79 14.34
N ASP A 27 54.47 53.21 13.14
CA ASP A 27 55.16 53.77 11.97
C ASP A 27 54.20 54.73 11.23
N SER A 28 54.62 55.98 11.07
CA SER A 28 53.80 57.16 10.69
C SER A 28 53.44 57.25 9.20
N THR A 29 53.61 56.20 8.38
CA THR A 29 53.37 56.29 6.92
C THR A 29 52.46 55.23 6.30
N ASN A 30 51.88 54.32 7.10
CA ASN A 30 50.83 53.42 6.62
C ASN A 30 49.93 53.00 7.79
N ASP A 31 48.62 53.24 7.68
CA ASP A 31 47.56 52.79 8.62
C ASP A 31 47.39 51.26 8.59
N ARG A 32 48.46 50.50 8.87
CA ARG A 32 48.41 49.05 9.05
C ARG A 32 49.10 48.68 10.34
N PRO A 33 48.42 47.94 11.24
CA PRO A 33 49.07 47.46 12.46
C PRO A 33 50.22 46.52 12.07
N VAL A 34 51.42 46.85 12.52
CA VAL A 34 52.58 45.97 12.43
C VAL A 34 52.44 44.95 13.56
N LEU A 35 51.91 43.77 13.24
CA LEU A 35 51.84 42.65 14.18
C LEU A 35 53.25 42.29 14.60
N ASP A 36 53.49 42.17 15.90
CA ASP A 36 54.77 41.68 16.39
C ASP A 36 54.92 40.18 16.08
N ASN A 37 56.16 39.70 16.11
CA ASN A 37 56.47 38.32 15.71
C ASN A 37 55.84 37.27 16.67
N GLU A 38 55.49 37.67 17.90
CA GLU A 38 54.81 36.81 18.87
C GLU A 38 53.32 36.66 18.55
N GLU A 39 52.65 37.74 18.14
CA GLU A 39 51.26 37.73 17.68
C GLU A 39 51.09 36.90 16.40
N ILE A 40 52.04 37.01 15.45
CA ILE A 40 52.05 36.18 14.24
C ILE A 40 52.18 34.70 14.60
N GLN A 41 53.05 34.35 15.55
CA GLN A 41 53.24 32.96 15.97
C GLN A 41 52.01 32.39 16.69
N ARG A 42 51.36 33.18 17.56
CA ARG A 42 50.10 32.76 18.22
C ARG A 42 48.98 32.50 17.23
N ILE A 43 48.81 33.39 16.24
CA ILE A 43 47.79 33.22 15.19
C ILE A 43 48.09 31.97 14.36
N ARG A 44 49.37 31.70 14.06
CA ARG A 44 49.76 30.46 13.34
C ARG A 44 49.39 29.22 14.15
N ASP A 45 49.76 29.16 15.42
CA ASP A 45 49.50 27.99 16.27
C ASP A 45 47.99 27.76 16.48
N GLU A 46 47.21 28.83 16.62
CA GLU A 46 45.75 28.77 16.72
C GLU A 46 45.12 28.27 15.41
N ILE A 47 45.55 28.77 14.26
CA ILE A 47 45.10 28.29 12.96
C ILE A 47 45.50 26.82 12.78
N GLU A 48 46.72 26.42 13.10
CA GLU A 48 47.20 25.05 12.93
C GLU A 48 46.41 24.07 13.81
N THR A 49 46.15 24.42 15.07
CA THR A 49 45.36 23.58 15.98
C THR A 49 43.88 23.50 15.58
N GLU A 50 43.28 24.61 15.16
CA GLU A 50 41.89 24.63 14.70
C GLU A 50 41.74 23.87 13.36
N LEU A 51 42.71 24.02 12.45
CA LEU A 51 42.71 23.30 11.18
C LEU A 51 42.93 21.80 11.41
N ALA A 52 43.89 21.41 12.23
CA ALA A 52 44.17 20.02 12.55
C ALA A 52 42.96 19.32 13.21
N THR A 53 42.28 20.00 14.14
CA THR A 53 41.08 19.46 14.80
C THR A 53 39.91 19.34 13.82
N LYS A 54 39.65 20.36 12.99
CA LYS A 54 38.59 20.32 11.97
C LYS A 54 38.84 19.24 10.92
N VAL A 55 40.09 19.12 10.42
CA VAL A 55 40.47 18.10 9.43
C VAL A 55 40.33 16.71 10.04
N LYS A 56 40.87 16.46 11.24
CA LYS A 56 40.75 15.16 11.92
C LYS A 56 39.29 14.76 12.15
N LYS A 57 38.44 15.71 12.55
CA LYS A 57 37.01 15.47 12.77
C LYS A 57 36.30 15.11 11.47
N ARG A 58 36.54 15.86 10.38
CA ARG A 58 35.94 15.59 9.06
C ARG A 58 36.40 14.27 8.47
N VAL A 59 37.71 14.04 8.41
CA VAL A 59 38.29 12.79 7.86
C VAL A 59 37.75 11.58 8.61
N ARG A 60 37.67 11.64 9.94
CA ARG A 60 37.12 10.53 10.73
C ARG A 60 35.62 10.34 10.52
N ALA A 61 34.85 11.43 10.40
CA ALA A 61 33.42 11.35 10.15
C ALA A 61 33.13 10.76 8.77
N ASP A 62 33.81 11.23 7.73
CA ASP A 62 33.63 10.80 6.35
C ASP A 62 34.06 9.35 6.16
N PHE A 63 35.23 8.97 6.71
CA PHE A 63 35.70 7.59 6.68
C PHE A 63 34.72 6.64 7.38
N ASN A 64 34.26 7.00 8.59
CA ASN A 64 33.30 6.16 9.32
C ASN A 64 31.94 6.05 8.60
N ALA A 65 31.48 7.14 7.96
CA ALA A 65 30.25 7.13 7.20
C ALA A 65 30.36 6.23 5.96
N GLN A 66 31.50 6.31 5.26
CA GLN A 66 31.78 5.51 4.08
C GLN A 66 31.87 4.01 4.42
N GLU A 67 32.61 3.65 5.47
CA GLU A 67 32.76 2.26 5.89
C GLU A 67 31.44 1.67 6.39
N ARG A 68 30.64 2.44 7.16
CA ARG A 68 29.31 2.00 7.57
C ARG A 68 28.37 1.78 6.38
N ALA A 69 28.39 2.68 5.40
CA ALA A 69 27.57 2.54 4.20
C ALA A 69 28.00 1.32 3.36
N ARG A 70 29.31 1.08 3.23
CA ARG A 70 29.88 -0.08 2.55
C ARG A 70 29.43 -1.38 3.23
N LEU A 71 29.71 -1.52 4.53
CA LEU A 71 29.34 -2.70 5.32
C LEU A 71 27.83 -2.95 5.30
N ALA A 72 27.01 -1.91 5.46
CA ALA A 72 25.55 -2.06 5.40
C ALA A 72 25.08 -2.56 4.02
N SER A 73 25.70 -2.08 2.94
CA SER A 73 25.38 -2.53 1.58
C SER A 73 25.81 -3.97 1.33
N GLU A 74 26.91 -4.41 1.92
CA GLU A 74 27.46 -5.76 1.79
C GLU A 74 26.60 -6.76 2.57
N VAL A 75 26.34 -6.46 3.86
CA VAL A 75 25.45 -7.26 4.71
C VAL A 75 24.05 -7.39 4.08
N ARG A 76 23.48 -6.29 3.55
CA ARG A 76 22.19 -6.36 2.86
C ARG A 76 22.24 -7.30 1.65
N ARG A 77 23.26 -7.19 0.79
CA ARG A 77 23.38 -8.05 -0.40
C ARG A 77 23.54 -9.52 -0.03
N ASP A 78 24.34 -9.82 0.99
CA ASP A 78 24.58 -11.20 1.41
C ASP A 78 23.32 -11.82 2.02
N MET A 79 22.63 -11.10 2.91
CA MET A 79 21.33 -11.54 3.42
C MET A 79 20.30 -11.74 2.30
N GLU A 80 20.21 -10.80 1.35
CA GLU A 80 19.29 -10.94 0.21
C GLU A 80 19.60 -12.16 -0.64
N ARG A 81 20.89 -12.49 -0.86
CA ARG A 81 21.28 -13.70 -1.58
C ARG A 81 20.90 -14.96 -0.81
N GLU A 82 21.21 -15.01 0.48
CA GLU A 82 20.91 -16.14 1.35
C GLU A 82 19.41 -16.43 1.41
N TYR A 83 18.60 -15.42 1.74
CA TYR A 83 17.14 -15.56 1.76
C TYR A 83 16.58 -15.97 0.41
N ARG A 84 17.13 -15.42 -0.69
CA ARG A 84 16.66 -15.78 -2.03
C ARG A 84 16.97 -17.24 -2.35
N THR A 85 18.15 -17.73 -1.98
CA THR A 85 18.49 -19.14 -2.16
C THR A 85 17.59 -20.03 -1.33
N GLU A 86 17.39 -19.72 -0.05
CA GLU A 86 16.55 -20.51 0.85
C GLU A 86 15.08 -20.56 0.40
N ILE A 87 14.54 -19.43 -0.05
CA ILE A 87 13.18 -19.35 -0.62
C ILE A 87 13.07 -20.23 -1.87
N GLU A 88 14.06 -20.23 -2.76
CA GLU A 88 14.01 -21.07 -3.96
C GLU A 88 14.20 -22.56 -3.63
N THR A 89 15.03 -22.93 -2.66
CA THR A 89 15.11 -24.32 -2.18
C THR A 89 13.78 -24.77 -1.59
N LEU A 90 13.22 -24.02 -0.64
CA LEU A 90 11.93 -24.32 -0.01
C LEU A 90 10.82 -24.44 -1.05
N LYS A 91 10.78 -23.54 -2.02
CA LYS A 91 9.82 -23.58 -3.12
C LYS A 91 10.03 -24.82 -3.99
N SER A 92 11.27 -25.20 -4.29
CA SER A 92 11.56 -26.41 -5.07
C SER A 92 11.14 -27.69 -4.33
N GLU A 93 11.43 -27.79 -3.03
CA GLU A 93 11.01 -28.91 -2.18
C GLU A 93 9.50 -28.98 -2.04
N LEU A 94 8.84 -27.85 -1.78
CA LEU A 94 7.40 -27.77 -1.70
C LEU A 94 6.76 -28.12 -3.04
N SER A 95 7.35 -27.68 -4.15
CA SER A 95 6.88 -28.02 -5.49
C SER A 95 7.03 -29.52 -5.77
N ALA A 96 8.13 -30.15 -5.38
CA ALA A 96 8.33 -31.59 -5.56
C ALA A 96 7.33 -32.41 -4.75
N LYS A 97 7.05 -32.00 -3.50
CA LYS A 97 6.06 -32.63 -2.63
C LYS A 97 4.62 -32.41 -3.11
N LEU A 98 4.29 -31.19 -3.56
CA LEU A 98 2.91 -30.84 -3.91
C LEU A 98 2.53 -31.10 -5.38
N LEU A 99 3.49 -31.21 -6.31
CA LEU A 99 3.21 -31.48 -7.72
C LEU A 99 3.21 -32.96 -8.08
N ASN A 100 3.68 -33.88 -7.23
CA ASN A 100 3.47 -35.30 -7.48
C ASN A 100 2.04 -35.70 -7.11
N ARG A 101 1.11 -35.32 -7.98
CA ARG A 101 -0.34 -35.53 -7.87
C ARG A 101 -0.69 -36.99 -7.63
N ALA A 102 0.04 -37.93 -8.24
CA ALA A 102 -0.19 -39.35 -8.06
C ALA A 102 0.17 -39.81 -6.65
N HIS A 103 1.24 -39.26 -6.07
CA HIS A 103 1.70 -39.61 -4.74
C HIS A 103 0.80 -39.06 -3.63
N LEU A 104 0.42 -37.77 -3.72
CA LEU A 104 -0.54 -37.15 -2.79
C LEU A 104 -1.90 -37.85 -2.79
N LEU A 105 -2.37 -38.28 -3.96
CA LEU A 105 -3.61 -39.04 -4.08
C LEU A 105 -3.49 -40.40 -3.41
N ALA A 106 -2.36 -41.10 -3.59
CA ALA A 106 -2.11 -42.40 -3.00
C ALA A 106 -2.09 -42.31 -1.46
N GLU A 107 -1.27 -41.43 -0.89
CA GLU A 107 -1.15 -41.24 0.57
C GLU A 107 -2.48 -40.85 1.20
N PHE A 108 -3.22 -39.92 0.58
CA PHE A 108 -4.52 -39.52 1.09
C PHE A 108 -5.55 -40.64 1.03
N THR A 109 -5.58 -41.41 -0.06
CA THR A 109 -6.51 -42.55 -0.16
C THR A 109 -6.18 -43.65 0.84
N GLU A 110 -4.90 -43.89 1.11
CA GLU A 110 -4.44 -44.87 2.11
C GLU A 110 -4.85 -44.43 3.52
N GLU A 111 -4.59 -43.17 3.87
CA GLU A 111 -4.97 -42.59 5.17
C GLU A 111 -6.49 -42.54 5.38
N ALA A 112 -7.24 -42.15 4.35
CA ALA A 112 -8.70 -42.10 4.43
C ALA A 112 -9.32 -43.51 4.53
N THR A 113 -8.72 -44.52 3.88
CA THR A 113 -9.15 -45.91 4.03
C THR A 113 -8.89 -46.41 5.45
N ARG A 114 -7.70 -46.12 6.00
CA ARG A 114 -7.33 -46.44 7.39
C ARG A 114 -8.31 -45.83 8.40
N LEU A 115 -8.64 -44.55 8.27
CA LEU A 115 -9.56 -43.86 9.18
C LEU A 115 -10.99 -44.43 9.12
N LEU A 116 -11.43 -44.89 7.95
CA LEU A 116 -12.76 -45.49 7.78
C LEU A 116 -12.84 -46.91 8.35
N GLU A 117 -11.74 -47.67 8.25
CA GLU A 117 -11.59 -48.96 8.93
C GLU A 117 -11.59 -48.78 10.47
N GLU A 118 -10.91 -47.74 10.97
CA GLU A 118 -10.86 -47.41 12.40
C GLU A 118 -12.24 -47.01 12.97
N HIS A 119 -13.07 -46.32 12.19
CA HIS A 119 -14.38 -45.80 12.63
C HIS A 119 -15.57 -46.71 12.30
N GLY A 120 -15.33 -47.92 11.77
CA GLY A 120 -16.38 -48.94 11.56
C GLY A 120 -17.42 -48.58 10.47
N ILE A 121 -17.12 -47.64 9.58
CA ILE A 121 -18.02 -47.23 8.47
C ILE A 121 -18.00 -48.28 7.33
N GLY A 122 -17.04 -49.21 7.37
CA GLY A 122 -16.80 -50.25 6.36
C GLY A 122 -17.87 -51.35 6.24
N ASP A 123 -18.83 -51.45 7.16
CA ASP A 123 -19.85 -52.52 7.12
C ASP A 123 -20.93 -52.34 6.03
N SER A 124 -21.06 -51.14 5.46
CA SER A 124 -22.11 -50.82 4.46
C SER A 124 -21.58 -50.52 3.06
N LEU A 125 -20.28 -50.23 2.91
CA LEU A 125 -19.65 -49.82 1.66
C LEU A 125 -18.37 -50.60 1.46
N SER A 126 -18.20 -51.18 0.26
CA SER A 126 -16.96 -51.91 -0.01
C SER A 126 -15.76 -50.95 -0.01
N PRO A 127 -14.57 -51.37 0.44
CA PRO A 127 -13.35 -50.54 0.41
C PRO A 127 -13.04 -49.99 -1.00
N GLN A 128 -13.45 -50.70 -2.05
CA GLN A 128 -13.32 -50.29 -3.44
C GLN A 128 -14.27 -49.14 -3.81
N GLN A 129 -15.51 -49.15 -3.28
CA GLN A 129 -16.47 -48.06 -3.49
C GLN A 129 -16.01 -46.78 -2.80
N VAL A 130 -15.54 -46.90 -1.56
CA VAL A 130 -15.01 -45.78 -0.79
C VAL A 130 -13.80 -45.17 -1.49
N SER A 131 -12.79 -45.97 -1.83
CA SER A 131 -11.59 -45.46 -2.51
C SER A 131 -11.92 -44.80 -3.85
N THR A 132 -12.94 -45.28 -4.57
CA THR A 132 -13.43 -44.66 -5.81
C THR A 132 -14.07 -43.30 -5.55
N VAL A 133 -14.95 -43.20 -4.56
CA VAL A 133 -15.62 -41.93 -4.19
C VAL A 133 -14.59 -40.91 -3.69
N ILE A 134 -13.65 -41.31 -2.84
CA ILE A 134 -12.56 -40.46 -2.35
C ILE A 134 -11.71 -39.98 -3.51
N ARG A 135 -11.27 -40.88 -4.39
CA ARG A 135 -10.48 -40.52 -5.58
C ARG A 135 -11.25 -39.52 -6.44
N GLN A 136 -12.54 -39.74 -6.67
CA GLN A 136 -13.38 -38.86 -7.48
C GLN A 136 -13.54 -37.48 -6.83
N ALA A 137 -13.77 -37.42 -5.51
CA ALA A 137 -13.86 -36.17 -4.76
C ALA A 137 -12.55 -35.38 -4.79
N VAL A 138 -11.40 -36.04 -4.61
CA VAL A 138 -10.10 -35.35 -4.69
C VAL A 138 -9.80 -34.91 -6.12
N LEU A 139 -10.08 -35.73 -7.13
CA LEU A 139 -9.93 -35.32 -8.53
C LEU A 139 -10.80 -34.11 -8.86
N HIS A 140 -12.03 -34.09 -8.36
CA HIS A 140 -12.94 -32.94 -8.48
C HIS A 140 -12.39 -31.69 -7.76
N ALA A 141 -11.89 -31.83 -6.53
CA ALA A 141 -11.28 -30.73 -5.78
C ALA A 141 -10.02 -30.17 -6.49
N LEU A 142 -9.18 -31.05 -7.05
CA LEU A 142 -8.02 -30.66 -7.84
C LEU A 142 -8.40 -29.95 -9.14
N HIS A 143 -9.46 -30.43 -9.82
CA HIS A 143 -9.99 -29.76 -11.00
C HIS A 143 -10.51 -28.36 -10.64
N THR A 144 -11.30 -28.26 -9.57
CA THR A 144 -11.81 -26.99 -9.04
C THR A 144 -10.67 -26.01 -8.72
N ARG A 145 -9.61 -26.49 -8.04
CA ARG A 145 -8.41 -25.70 -7.76
C ARG A 145 -7.70 -25.23 -9.02
N LYS A 146 -7.55 -26.10 -10.02
CA LYS A 146 -6.93 -25.73 -11.31
C LYS A 146 -7.72 -24.61 -11.99
N THR A 147 -9.04 -24.72 -12.01
CA THR A 147 -9.94 -23.68 -12.56
C THR A 147 -9.75 -22.36 -11.81
N HIS A 148 -9.77 -22.38 -10.49
CA HIS A 148 -9.54 -21.19 -9.66
C HIS A 148 -8.16 -20.55 -9.91
N LEU A 149 -7.10 -21.36 -10.01
CA LEU A 149 -5.76 -20.85 -10.34
C LEU A 149 -5.71 -20.23 -11.73
N SER A 150 -6.40 -20.82 -12.72
CA SER A 150 -6.51 -20.24 -14.06
C SER A 150 -7.17 -18.86 -14.01
N GLN A 151 -8.27 -18.74 -13.28
CA GLN A 151 -8.98 -17.47 -13.08
C GLN A 151 -8.08 -16.41 -12.40
N LEU A 152 -7.29 -16.80 -11.39
CA LEU A 152 -6.33 -15.88 -10.76
C LEU A 152 -5.23 -15.41 -11.72
N VAL A 153 -4.73 -16.30 -12.58
CA VAL A 153 -3.75 -15.96 -13.61
C VAL A 153 -4.34 -14.99 -14.63
N GLU A 154 -5.56 -15.25 -15.08
CA GLU A 154 -6.28 -14.34 -15.98
C GLU A 154 -6.51 -12.97 -15.32
N PHE A 155 -6.93 -12.93 -14.06
CA PHE A 155 -7.11 -11.70 -13.30
C PHE A 155 -5.80 -10.89 -13.21
N ASN A 156 -4.69 -11.54 -12.86
CA ASN A 156 -3.38 -10.89 -12.80
C ASN A 156 -2.93 -10.39 -14.19
N ARG A 157 -3.21 -11.13 -15.26
CA ARG A 157 -2.95 -10.69 -16.65
C ARG A 157 -3.76 -9.43 -16.99
N PHE A 158 -5.04 -9.37 -16.61
CA PHE A 158 -5.88 -8.20 -16.82
C PHE A 158 -5.39 -6.99 -16.02
N TYR A 159 -4.99 -7.20 -14.76
CA TYR A 159 -4.47 -6.14 -13.90
C TYR A 159 -3.15 -5.56 -14.41
N ARG A 160 -2.19 -6.40 -14.83
CA ARG A 160 -0.89 -5.97 -15.34
C ARG A 160 -0.92 -5.44 -16.78
N GLY A 161 -1.84 -5.92 -17.59
CA GLY A 161 -1.95 -5.58 -19.02
C GLY A 161 -2.47 -4.17 -19.29
N GLY A 162 -2.75 -3.36 -18.26
CA GLY A 162 -3.27 -2.00 -18.43
C GLY A 162 -4.65 -1.94 -19.05
N MET A 163 -5.41 -3.06 -19.06
CA MET A 163 -6.79 -3.03 -19.52
C MET A 163 -7.59 -2.08 -18.64
N GLY A 164 -8.28 -1.13 -19.28
CA GLY A 164 -9.10 -0.15 -18.58
C GLY A 164 -10.11 -0.84 -17.65
N ARG A 165 -10.45 -0.16 -16.55
CA ARG A 165 -11.35 -0.64 -15.49
C ARG A 165 -12.66 -1.23 -16.03
N THR A 166 -13.14 -0.76 -17.18
CA THR A 166 -14.34 -1.26 -17.87
C THR A 166 -14.21 -2.71 -18.34
N LYS A 167 -13.09 -3.07 -19.00
CA LYS A 167 -12.89 -4.45 -19.50
C LYS A 167 -12.77 -5.46 -18.37
N ILE A 168 -12.15 -5.08 -17.26
CA ILE A 168 -12.06 -5.90 -16.05
C ILE A 168 -13.46 -6.15 -15.47
N ARG A 169 -14.32 -5.11 -15.45
CA ARG A 169 -15.71 -5.24 -14.97
C ARG A 169 -16.54 -6.16 -15.87
N GLU A 170 -16.39 -6.07 -17.18
CA GLU A 170 -17.07 -6.96 -18.14
C GLU A 170 -16.70 -8.43 -17.92
N HIS A 171 -15.39 -8.73 -17.80
CA HIS A 171 -14.92 -10.09 -17.56
C HIS A 171 -15.35 -10.63 -16.19
N LEU A 172 -15.31 -9.78 -15.15
CA LEU A 172 -15.82 -10.16 -13.82
C LEU A 172 -17.32 -10.48 -13.85
N ALA A 173 -18.11 -9.72 -14.61
CA ALA A 173 -19.55 -9.99 -14.74
C ALA A 173 -19.81 -11.33 -15.45
N GLU A 174 -19.04 -11.63 -16.50
CA GLU A 174 -19.11 -12.93 -17.18
C GLU A 174 -18.71 -14.08 -16.25
N TRP A 175 -17.61 -13.94 -15.50
CA TRP A 175 -17.18 -14.96 -14.53
C TRP A 175 -18.18 -15.17 -13.40
N PHE A 176 -18.78 -14.10 -12.88
CA PHE A 176 -19.85 -14.22 -11.89
C PHE A 176 -21.02 -15.00 -12.47
N THR A 177 -21.43 -14.71 -13.70
CA THR A 177 -22.51 -15.45 -14.37
C THR A 177 -22.16 -16.93 -14.53
N GLN A 178 -20.94 -17.25 -15.00
CA GLN A 178 -20.47 -18.63 -15.15
C GLN A 178 -20.38 -19.38 -13.81
N ALA A 179 -20.03 -18.67 -12.74
CA ALA A 179 -19.96 -19.22 -11.39
C ALA A 179 -21.34 -19.32 -10.70
N GLY A 180 -22.43 -18.92 -11.38
CA GLY A 180 -23.76 -18.85 -10.76
C GLY A 180 -23.84 -17.78 -9.67
N LEU A 181 -23.00 -16.75 -9.72
CA LEU A 181 -23.01 -15.62 -8.79
C LEU A 181 -23.74 -14.44 -9.41
N ARG A 182 -24.72 -13.89 -8.69
CA ARG A 182 -25.45 -12.69 -9.09
C ARG A 182 -25.09 -11.54 -8.15
N ARG A 183 -24.71 -10.40 -8.73
CA ARG A 183 -24.39 -9.18 -8.00
C ARG A 183 -25.64 -8.29 -7.89
N ILE A 184 -25.98 -7.86 -6.69
CA ILE A 184 -27.10 -6.94 -6.41
C ILE A 184 -26.54 -5.55 -6.18
N ASP A 185 -26.75 -4.68 -7.18
CA ASP A 185 -26.30 -3.27 -7.16
C ASP A 185 -27.45 -2.28 -6.89
N LYS A 186 -28.67 -2.78 -6.70
CA LYS A 186 -29.86 -1.96 -6.48
C LYS A 186 -30.54 -2.30 -5.17
N LEU A 187 -31.06 -1.27 -4.51
CA LEU A 187 -31.75 -1.39 -3.23
C LEU A 187 -33.25 -1.67 -3.44
N GLU A 188 -33.57 -2.70 -4.22
CA GLU A 188 -34.95 -3.14 -4.45
C GLU A 188 -35.42 -4.06 -3.32
N ASP A 189 -34.50 -4.83 -2.74
CA ASP A 189 -34.80 -5.79 -1.67
C ASP A 189 -33.76 -5.68 -0.54
N MET A 190 -34.22 -5.29 0.65
CA MET A 190 -33.36 -5.11 1.82
C MET A 190 -32.81 -6.43 2.40
N ARG A 191 -33.40 -7.58 2.05
CA ARG A 191 -32.97 -8.89 2.57
C ARG A 191 -31.53 -9.25 2.20
N TYR A 192 -30.99 -8.65 1.15
CA TYR A 192 -29.62 -8.89 0.69
C TYR A 192 -28.57 -7.98 1.35
N PHE A 193 -28.97 -7.03 2.19
CA PHE A 193 -28.07 -6.00 2.71
C PHE A 193 -28.09 -5.91 4.24
N THR A 194 -26.95 -5.48 4.79
CA THR A 194 -26.78 -5.12 6.19
C THR A 194 -26.58 -3.61 6.31
N VAL A 195 -27.24 -3.00 7.29
CA VAL A 195 -27.12 -1.56 7.60
C VAL A 195 -25.90 -1.36 8.50
N GLU A 196 -24.96 -0.52 8.09
CA GLU A 196 -23.68 -0.31 8.82
C GLU A 196 -23.82 0.61 10.03
N GLU A 197 -24.75 1.57 10.00
CA GLU A 197 -24.98 2.55 11.06
C GLU A 197 -26.48 2.83 11.16
N ASP A 198 -27.02 2.85 12.38
CA ASP A 198 -28.38 3.33 12.61
C ASP A 198 -28.31 4.85 12.81
N SER A 199 -28.82 5.64 11.88
CA SER A 199 -29.18 7.02 12.22
C SER A 199 -30.30 7.61 11.38
N SER A 200 -31.24 8.16 12.15
CA SER A 200 -32.18 9.26 11.93
C SER A 200 -33.29 9.16 10.88
N ASP A 201 -34.47 9.67 11.28
CA ASP A 201 -35.79 9.63 10.65
C ASP A 201 -35.90 10.23 9.23
N ASN A 202 -34.80 10.65 8.58
CA ASN A 202 -34.86 11.33 7.28
C ASN A 202 -33.69 11.03 6.32
N ASP A 203 -32.94 9.97 6.56
CA ASP A 203 -31.77 9.64 5.74
C ASP A 203 -32.11 8.67 4.60
N SER A 204 -31.52 8.91 3.42
CA SER A 204 -31.66 8.01 2.26
C SER A 204 -30.60 6.92 2.31
N LEU A 205 -30.98 5.66 2.07
CA LEU A 205 -30.05 4.53 2.06
C LEU A 205 -29.26 4.47 0.74
N HIS A 206 -27.93 4.42 0.86
CA HIS A 206 -27.02 4.22 -0.26
C HIS A 206 -26.23 2.92 -0.10
N ILE A 207 -26.07 2.19 -1.20
CA ILE A 207 -25.25 0.97 -1.25
C ILE A 207 -23.77 1.37 -1.24
N VAL A 208 -23.08 1.02 -0.16
CA VAL A 208 -21.62 1.16 -0.01
C VAL A 208 -20.93 -0.04 -0.65
N GLN A 209 -21.50 -1.23 -0.49
CA GLN A 209 -20.97 -2.47 -1.02
C GLN A 209 -22.11 -3.32 -1.62
N PRO A 210 -21.95 -3.85 -2.84
CA PRO A 210 -22.97 -4.70 -3.43
C PRO A 210 -23.10 -6.02 -2.66
N ALA A 211 -24.30 -6.61 -2.72
CA ALA A 211 -24.51 -7.97 -2.25
C ALA A 211 -24.17 -8.98 -3.36
N TYR A 212 -23.80 -10.19 -2.96
CA TYR A 212 -23.59 -11.31 -3.86
C TYR A 212 -24.42 -12.50 -3.40
N VAL A 213 -25.21 -13.03 -4.32
CA VAL A 213 -26.12 -14.15 -4.08
C VAL A 213 -25.86 -15.26 -5.08
N ASP A 214 -26.14 -16.49 -4.67
CA ASP A 214 -26.21 -17.63 -5.57
C ASP A 214 -27.42 -17.46 -6.50
N ALA A 215 -27.22 -17.53 -7.81
CA ALA A 215 -28.24 -17.31 -8.83
C ALA A 215 -29.26 -18.46 -8.91
N LEU A 216 -28.90 -19.66 -8.45
CA LEU A 216 -29.77 -20.85 -8.45
C LEU A 216 -30.59 -20.94 -7.17
N THR A 217 -29.96 -20.69 -6.02
CA THR A 217 -30.60 -20.88 -4.70
C THR A 217 -31.14 -19.59 -4.08
N ASP A 218 -30.79 -18.43 -4.65
CA ASP A 218 -31.03 -17.09 -4.09
C ASP A 218 -30.44 -16.89 -2.67
N GLN A 219 -29.52 -17.77 -2.28
CA GLN A 219 -28.84 -17.68 -0.99
C GLN A 219 -27.79 -16.57 -1.01
N VAL A 220 -27.76 -15.75 0.05
CA VAL A 220 -26.74 -14.72 0.23
C VAL A 220 -25.39 -15.38 0.50
N ILE A 221 -24.44 -15.19 -0.43
CA ILE A 221 -23.03 -15.59 -0.27
C ILE A 221 -22.28 -14.49 0.47
N GLN A 222 -22.54 -13.24 0.11
CA GLN A 222 -21.99 -12.08 0.79
C GLN A 222 -23.06 -10.98 0.88
N PRO A 223 -23.47 -10.58 2.10
CA PRO A 223 -24.43 -9.50 2.25
C PRO A 223 -23.80 -8.19 1.77
N GLY A 224 -24.60 -7.39 1.07
CA GLY A 224 -24.23 -6.03 0.71
C GLY A 224 -24.25 -5.14 1.94
N ARG A 225 -23.64 -3.96 1.82
CA ARG A 225 -23.66 -2.97 2.90
C ARG A 225 -24.32 -1.71 2.41
N VAL A 226 -25.24 -1.20 3.22
CA VAL A 226 -25.86 0.10 3.01
C VAL A 226 -25.56 1.02 4.17
N ARG A 227 -25.49 2.32 3.87
CA ARG A 227 -25.36 3.37 4.86
C ARG A 227 -26.39 4.45 4.60
N PHE A 228 -26.90 5.04 5.68
CA PHE A 228 -27.69 6.26 5.62
C PHE A 228 -26.82 7.43 5.17
N VAL A 229 -27.30 8.16 4.17
CA VAL A 229 -26.71 9.42 3.74
C VAL A 229 -27.76 10.49 3.98
N ALA A 230 -27.38 11.49 4.78
CA ALA A 230 -28.20 12.65 5.06
C ALA A 230 -28.70 13.25 3.75
N ASN A 231 -30.01 13.26 3.59
CA ASN A 231 -30.65 13.78 2.41
C ASN A 231 -30.59 15.31 2.51
N ASN A 232 -29.46 15.91 2.12
CA ASN A 232 -29.28 17.36 2.05
C ASN A 232 -30.14 17.92 0.90
N SER A 233 -31.45 17.84 1.07
CA SER A 233 -32.44 18.54 0.26
C SER A 233 -32.56 20.00 0.73
N SER A 234 -31.43 20.71 0.72
CA SER A 234 -31.38 22.18 0.79
C SER A 234 -30.66 22.77 -0.42
N GLU A 235 -31.02 22.31 -1.62
CA GLU A 235 -30.88 23.11 -2.85
C GLU A 235 -32.27 23.30 -3.48
N LYS A 236 -33.16 23.94 -2.72
CA LYS A 236 -34.24 24.75 -3.27
C LYS A 236 -34.27 26.07 -2.54
N GLY A 237 -33.91 27.14 -3.24
CA GLY A 237 -34.40 28.46 -2.87
C GLY A 237 -33.42 29.63 -2.89
N ARG A 238 -32.55 29.80 -3.89
CA ARG A 238 -32.07 31.14 -4.30
C ARG A 238 -31.77 31.22 -5.80
N ASN A 239 -32.82 31.26 -6.62
CA ASN A 239 -32.82 32.11 -7.81
C ASN A 239 -34.13 32.89 -7.82
N LYS A 240 -34.06 34.10 -7.27
CA LYS A 240 -35.12 35.10 -7.30
C LYS A 240 -35.20 35.64 -8.74
N PRO A 241 -36.37 35.67 -9.39
CA PRO A 241 -36.52 36.38 -10.65
C PRO A 241 -36.41 37.88 -10.35
N ARG A 242 -35.54 38.58 -11.07
CA ARG A 242 -35.38 40.04 -10.95
C ARG A 242 -35.67 40.65 -12.31
N GLY A 243 -36.80 41.35 -12.40
CA GLY A 243 -37.08 42.32 -13.46
C GLY A 243 -38.23 41.96 -14.38
N SER A 244 -39.47 42.17 -13.94
CA SER A 244 -40.50 42.71 -14.82
C SER A 244 -40.73 44.18 -14.46
N ASP A 245 -41.15 44.93 -15.47
CA ASP A 245 -41.67 46.30 -15.45
C ASP A 245 -40.62 47.40 -15.62
N SER A 246 -40.42 47.89 -16.84
CA SER A 246 -41.38 48.85 -17.42
C SER A 246 -40.94 49.34 -18.80
N GLN A 247 -41.95 49.68 -19.61
CA GLN A 247 -41.93 50.57 -20.78
C GLN A 247 -41.38 50.00 -22.08
N GLU A 248 -41.97 50.23 -23.25
CA GLU A 248 -43.25 50.77 -23.72
C GLU A 248 -43.06 50.79 -25.25
N ARG A 249 -44.12 50.51 -26.04
CA ARG A 249 -44.35 51.09 -27.39
C ARG A 249 -43.42 50.58 -28.52
N LEU A 250 -43.86 50.22 -29.74
CA LEU A 250 -44.97 50.65 -30.58
C LEU A 250 -45.27 49.62 -31.69
N ALA A 251 -46.55 49.62 -32.10
CA ALA A 251 -47.11 49.43 -33.45
C ALA A 251 -46.84 48.10 -34.18
N SER A 252 -47.87 47.28 -34.45
CA SER A 252 -48.90 47.49 -35.49
C SER A 252 -48.32 47.74 -36.88
N ASN A 253 -48.40 46.72 -37.73
CA ASN A 253 -48.87 46.74 -39.12
C ASN A 253 -48.41 45.43 -39.78
N GLN A 254 -49.13 44.76 -40.66
CA GLN A 254 -50.50 44.74 -41.14
C GLN A 254 -50.44 43.62 -42.22
N GLU A 255 -51.51 42.85 -42.33
CA GLU A 255 -51.84 41.95 -43.46
C GLU A 255 -51.00 40.67 -43.69
#